data_AF-A0A3N5HLF0-F1
#
_entry.id   AF-A0A3N5HLF0-F1
#
_cell.length_a   1.000
_cell.length_b   1.000
_cell.length_c   1.000
_cell.angle_alpha   90.00
_cell.angle_beta   90.00
_cell.angle_gamma   90.00
#
_symmetry.space_group_name_H-M   'P 1'
#
loop_
_entity.id
_entity.type
_entity.pdbx_description
1 polymer ?
#
loop_
_entity_poly.entity_id
_entity_poly.type
_entity_poly.pdbx_seq_one_letter_code
_entity_poly.pdbx_strand_id
1 'polypeptide(L)'
;MRATRFSLVCLAAISIGLPIRPVDGDEAQSARWKKHTINHQSPFEAVGVADFNGDQRLDVFSGDSWYAAPNWTRHKIRDVPRGTNPHYHEDFADSPLDVNRDGNVDIVTCAYFSQRVAWLEHPGDPTQPWTEHT
;
A
#
# COMPACT_ATOMS: atom_id res chain seq x y z
N MET A 1 -35.30 25.95 -67.50
CA MET A 1 -34.06 25.19 -67.31
C MET A 1 -33.15 26.01 -66.40
N ARG A 2 -32.97 25.60 -65.14
CA ARG A 2 -32.13 26.30 -64.16
C ARG A 2 -30.75 25.66 -64.17
N ALA A 3 -29.71 26.45 -64.44
CA ALA A 3 -28.32 26.02 -64.34
C ALA A 3 -27.87 26.14 -62.87
N THR A 4 -27.52 25.01 -62.26
CA THR A 4 -26.99 24.94 -60.89
C THR A 4 -25.52 25.37 -60.91
N ARG A 5 -25.18 26.49 -60.25
CA ARG A 5 -23.79 26.90 -60.04
C ARG A 5 -23.24 26.20 -58.79
N PHE A 6 -22.22 25.37 -58.94
CA PHE A 6 -21.40 24.91 -57.82
C PHE A 6 -20.37 25.99 -57.49
N SER A 7 -20.41 26.52 -56.27
CA SER A 7 -19.32 27.36 -55.74
C SER A 7 -18.42 26.47 -54.89
N LEU A 8 -17.16 26.33 -55.30
CA LEU A 8 -16.11 25.71 -54.50
C LEU A 8 -15.65 26.75 -53.46
N VAL A 9 -15.94 26.54 -52.18
CA VAL A 9 -15.38 27.36 -51.10
C VAL A 9 -14.05 26.72 -50.68
N CYS A 10 -12.94 27.32 -51.06
CA CYS A 10 -11.64 27.00 -50.47
C CYS A 10 -11.59 27.61 -49.05
N LEU A 11 -11.67 26.78 -48.01
CA LEU A 11 -11.27 27.21 -46.67
C LEU A 11 -9.74 27.35 -46.65
N ALA A 12 -9.25 28.59 -46.65
CA ALA A 12 -7.88 28.86 -46.21
C ALA A 12 -7.84 28.63 -44.70
N ALA A 13 -7.25 27.50 -44.27
CA ALA A 13 -6.95 27.28 -42.87
C ALA A 13 -5.83 28.25 -42.46
N ILE A 14 -6.20 29.31 -41.74
CA ILE A 14 -5.23 30.15 -41.05
C ILE A 14 -4.74 29.32 -39.86
N SER A 15 -3.57 28.70 -40.01
CA SER A 15 -2.84 28.11 -38.90
C SER A 15 -2.37 29.24 -37.99
N ILE A 16 -3.18 29.55 -36.97
CA ILE A 16 -2.71 30.32 -35.83
C ILE A 16 -1.70 29.43 -35.13
N GLY A 17 -0.41 29.71 -35.33
CA GLY A 17 0.65 29.10 -34.54
C GLY A 17 0.41 29.45 -33.08
N LEU A 18 -0.13 28.50 -32.32
CA LEU A 18 -0.12 28.60 -30.86
C LEU A 18 1.35 28.75 -30.45
N PRO A 19 1.73 29.80 -29.69
CA PRO A 19 3.07 29.84 -29.15
C PRO A 19 3.26 28.59 -28.32
N ILE A 20 4.23 27.77 -28.72
CA ILE A 20 4.71 26.66 -27.90
C ILE A 20 5.23 27.34 -26.65
N ARG A 21 4.43 27.33 -25.58
CA ARG A 21 4.93 27.72 -24.27
C ARG A 21 6.04 26.71 -23.94
N PRO A 22 7.24 27.14 -23.57
CA PRO A 22 8.15 26.22 -22.92
C PRO A 22 7.36 25.59 -21.77
N VAL A 23 7.40 24.26 -21.69
CA VAL A 23 7.03 23.60 -20.45
C VAL A 23 8.08 24.11 -19.48
N ASP A 24 7.74 25.14 -18.73
CA ASP A 24 8.47 25.49 -17.52
C ASP A 24 8.48 24.18 -16.73
N GLY A 25 9.65 23.54 -16.67
CA GLY A 25 9.81 22.35 -15.85
C GLY A 25 9.45 22.81 -14.46
N ASP A 26 8.29 22.38 -13.97
CA ASP A 26 7.85 22.64 -12.60
C ASP A 26 9.05 22.26 -11.74
N GLU A 27 9.76 23.24 -11.17
CA GLU A 27 10.76 22.97 -10.14
C GLU A 27 9.95 22.29 -9.05
N ALA A 28 10.04 20.96 -9.01
CA ALA A 28 9.23 20.14 -8.13
C ALA A 28 9.42 20.69 -6.72
N GLN A 29 8.40 21.39 -6.21
CA GLN A 29 8.44 21.99 -4.90
C GLN A 29 8.73 20.85 -3.93
N SER A 30 9.93 20.86 -3.33
CA SER A 30 10.42 19.72 -2.57
C SER A 30 9.39 19.37 -1.49
N ALA A 31 8.80 18.18 -1.57
CA ALA A 31 7.82 17.73 -0.59
C ALA A 31 8.44 17.80 0.81
N ARG A 32 7.77 18.48 1.74
CA ARG A 32 8.20 18.54 3.14
C ARG A 32 7.71 17.29 3.86
N TRP A 33 8.64 16.43 4.23
CA TRP A 33 8.33 15.22 4.99
C TRP A 33 8.36 15.50 6.49
N LYS A 34 7.32 15.07 7.20
CA LYS A 34 7.28 15.06 8.67
C LYS A 34 7.43 13.61 9.14
N LYS A 35 8.40 13.36 10.03
CA LYS A 35 8.54 12.04 10.67
C LYS A 35 7.38 11.82 11.64
N HIS A 36 6.74 10.65 11.54
CA HIS A 36 5.80 10.13 12.52
C HIS A 36 6.38 8.81 13.06
N THR A 37 6.52 8.72 14.39
CA THR A 37 6.98 7.49 15.04
C THR A 37 5.75 6.68 15.46
N ILE A 38 5.63 5.45 14.94
CA ILE A 38 4.55 4.50 15.29
C ILE A 38 4.98 3.63 16.47
N ASN A 39 6.03 2.83 16.29
CA ASN A 39 6.63 2.02 17.35
C ASN A 39 8.17 2.02 17.20
N HIS A 40 8.88 2.73 18.08
CA HIS A 40 10.35 2.80 18.07
C HIS A 40 11.02 1.63 18.81
N GLN A 41 10.22 0.74 19.39
CA GLN A 41 10.67 -0.43 20.16
C GLN A 41 10.33 -1.75 19.44
N SER A 42 9.78 -1.69 18.22
CA SER A 42 9.48 -2.90 17.45
C SER A 42 10.77 -3.69 17.21
N PRO A 43 10.81 -4.99 17.54
CA PRO A 43 11.96 -5.84 17.25
C PRO A 43 11.87 -6.51 15.87
N PHE A 44 10.82 -6.21 15.09
CA PHE A 44 10.52 -6.86 13.81
C PHE A 44 11.08 -6.08 12.62
N GLU A 45 11.43 -6.82 11.58
CA GLU A 45 12.16 -6.33 10.42
C GLU A 45 11.21 -5.90 9.28
N ALA A 46 10.01 -6.49 9.24
CA ALA A 46 9.05 -6.31 8.17
C ALA A 46 7.94 -5.31 8.49
N VAL A 47 7.28 -4.87 7.42
CA VAL A 47 6.11 -3.99 7.49
C VAL A 47 5.13 -4.30 6.36
N GLY A 48 3.85 -4.37 6.70
CA GLY A 48 2.71 -4.45 5.79
C GLY A 48 1.80 -3.24 5.93
N VAL A 49 1.06 -2.89 4.87
CA VAL A 49 0.11 -1.77 4.88
C VAL A 49 -1.18 -2.17 4.21
N ALA A 50 -2.28 -2.15 4.95
CA ALA A 50 -3.64 -2.43 4.48
C ALA A 50 -4.66 -1.77 5.41
N ASP A 51 -5.92 -1.74 5.01
CA ASP A 51 -7.04 -1.36 5.89
C ASP A 51 -7.56 -2.63 6.58
N PHE A 52 -7.13 -2.87 7.82
CA PHE A 52 -7.50 -4.11 8.53
C PHE A 52 -8.83 -3.99 9.25
N ASN A 53 -9.27 -2.77 9.58
CA ASN A 53 -10.50 -2.53 10.34
C ASN A 53 -11.68 -2.04 9.49
N GLY A 54 -11.47 -1.83 8.18
CA GLY A 54 -12.49 -1.40 7.23
C GLY A 54 -12.89 0.06 7.36
N ASP A 55 -12.09 0.90 8.02
CA ASP A 55 -12.38 2.31 8.26
C ASP A 55 -11.94 3.25 7.11
N GLN A 56 -11.44 2.67 6.02
CA GLN A 56 -10.91 3.34 4.82
C GLN A 56 -9.62 4.14 5.08
N ARG A 57 -8.90 3.82 6.16
CA ARG A 57 -7.55 4.34 6.43
C ARG A 57 -6.55 3.20 6.36
N LEU A 58 -5.37 3.51 5.85
CA LEU A 58 -4.29 2.53 5.81
C LEU A 58 -3.67 2.40 7.19
N ASP A 59 -3.71 1.17 7.70
CA ASP A 59 -3.04 0.73 8.91
C ASP A 59 -1.67 0.15 8.58
N VAL A 60 -0.87 -0.09 9.61
CA VAL A 60 0.46 -0.70 9.49
C VAL A 60 0.48 -2.03 10.23
N PHE A 61 1.00 -3.09 9.64
CA PHE A 61 1.31 -4.36 10.30
C PHE A 61 2.84 -4.48 10.46
N SER A 62 3.31 -4.99 11.60
CA SER A 62 4.73 -5.33 11.81
C SER A 62 4.83 -6.47 12.82
N GLY A 63 5.22 -7.65 12.34
CA GLY A 63 5.45 -8.85 13.11
C GLY A 63 4.26 -9.31 13.95
N ASP A 64 4.22 -8.92 15.22
CA ASP A 64 3.24 -9.43 16.19
C ASP A 64 1.95 -8.60 16.28
N SER A 65 1.88 -7.46 15.58
CA SER A 65 0.81 -6.48 15.75
C SER A 65 0.49 -5.69 14.49
N TRP A 66 -0.73 -5.16 14.43
CA TRP A 66 -1.09 -4.04 13.56
C TRP A 66 -1.35 -2.76 14.35
N TYR A 67 -1.32 -1.61 13.67
CA TYR A 67 -1.38 -0.26 14.24
C TYR A 67 -2.44 0.54 13.50
N ALA A 68 -3.57 0.77 14.18
CA ALA A 68 -4.74 1.42 13.60
C ALA A 68 -4.53 2.93 13.39
N ALA A 69 -4.66 3.41 12.16
CA ALA A 69 -4.65 4.84 11.86
C ALA A 69 -5.88 5.55 12.49
N PRO A 70 -5.82 6.88 12.70
CA PRO A 70 -4.65 7.76 12.61
C PRO A 70 -3.81 7.80 13.90
N ASN A 71 -4.29 7.17 14.97
CA ASN A 71 -3.68 7.25 16.30
C ASN A 71 -2.59 6.20 16.53
N TRP A 72 -2.42 5.28 15.58
CA TRP A 72 -1.49 4.17 15.61
C TRP A 72 -1.71 3.25 16.82
N THR A 73 -2.98 3.01 17.16
CA THR A 73 -3.37 2.12 18.26
C THR A 73 -2.87 0.71 17.97
N ARG A 74 -2.04 0.16 18.84
CA ARG A 74 -1.44 -1.17 18.67
C ARG A 74 -2.44 -2.28 19.04
N HIS A 75 -2.60 -3.25 18.16
CA HIS A 75 -3.36 -4.47 18.36
C HIS A 75 -2.43 -5.68 18.19
N LYS A 76 -2.09 -6.35 19.29
CA LYS A 76 -1.26 -7.57 19.27
C LYS A 76 -2.11 -8.77 18.90
N ILE A 77 -1.68 -9.53 17.88
CA ILE A 77 -2.47 -10.62 17.29
C ILE A 77 -1.79 -11.99 17.39
N ARG A 78 -0.47 -12.03 17.64
CA ARG A 78 0.30 -13.28 17.84
C ARG A 78 1.50 -13.07 18.75
N ASP A 79 2.21 -14.15 19.06
CA ASP A 79 3.60 -14.10 19.52
C ASP A 79 4.52 -14.49 18.36
N VAL A 80 5.68 -13.83 18.24
CA VAL A 80 6.71 -14.18 17.27
C VAL A 80 7.96 -14.66 18.00
N PRO A 81 8.35 -15.93 17.84
CA PRO A 81 9.52 -16.46 18.50
C PRO A 81 10.79 -15.77 18.00
N ARG A 82 11.82 -15.75 18.85
CA ARG A 82 13.17 -15.36 18.41
C ARG A 82 13.69 -16.38 17.42
N GLY A 83 14.46 -15.92 16.44
CA GLY A 83 15.23 -16.78 15.58
C GLY A 83 16.40 -17.45 16.32
N THR A 84 17.08 -18.36 15.63
CA THR A 84 18.33 -18.96 16.14
C THR A 84 19.43 -17.92 16.37
N ASN A 85 19.39 -16.79 15.64
CA ASN A 85 20.13 -15.58 15.98
C ASN A 85 19.29 -14.72 16.97
N PRO A 86 19.80 -14.42 18.18
CA PRO A 86 19.03 -13.71 19.20
C PRO A 86 18.70 -12.26 18.84
N HIS A 87 19.31 -11.70 17.79
CA HIS A 87 19.04 -10.34 17.32
C HIS A 87 17.80 -10.23 16.43
N TYR A 88 17.24 -11.36 15.98
CA TYR A 88 16.13 -11.41 15.02
C TYR A 88 14.94 -12.18 15.58
N HIS A 89 13.75 -11.84 15.10
CA HIS A 89 12.54 -12.63 15.29
C HIS A 89 12.22 -13.42 14.01
N GLU A 90 11.40 -14.47 14.10
CA GLU A 90 10.97 -15.27 12.95
C GLU A 90 9.89 -14.53 12.14
N ASP A 91 10.24 -13.34 11.63
CA ASP A 91 9.37 -12.44 10.87
C ASP A 91 10.17 -11.61 9.85
N PHE A 92 10.24 -12.09 8.61
CA PHE A 92 11.03 -11.48 7.53
C PHE A 92 10.18 -10.95 6.37
N ALA A 93 8.85 -11.06 6.46
CA ALA A 93 7.90 -10.47 5.53
C ALA A 93 6.53 -10.29 6.20
N ASP A 94 5.83 -9.21 5.84
CA ASP A 94 4.47 -8.91 6.30
C ASP A 94 3.64 -8.46 5.09
N SER A 95 3.41 -9.36 4.13
CA SER A 95 2.78 -9.01 2.85
C SER A 95 1.25 -9.10 2.95
N PRO A 96 0.50 -8.00 2.81
CA PRO A 96 -0.95 -8.04 2.87
C PRO A 96 -1.53 -8.72 1.63
N LEU A 97 -2.40 -9.71 1.84
CA LEU A 97 -3.06 -10.47 0.79
C LEU A 97 -4.32 -11.13 1.36
N ASP A 98 -5.45 -11.04 0.68
CA ASP A 98 -6.63 -11.88 0.99
C ASP A 98 -6.39 -13.29 0.42
N VAL A 99 -5.90 -14.20 1.27
CA VAL A 99 -5.45 -15.54 0.86
C VAL A 99 -6.64 -16.48 0.66
N ASN A 100 -7.61 -16.41 1.58
CA ASN A 100 -8.77 -17.29 1.61
C ASN A 100 -9.96 -16.77 0.78
N ARG A 101 -9.89 -15.54 0.26
CA ARG A 101 -10.93 -14.84 -0.52
C ARG A 101 -12.20 -14.53 0.28
N ASP A 102 -12.06 -14.26 1.58
CA ASP A 102 -13.18 -13.89 2.44
C ASP A 102 -13.46 -12.37 2.46
N GLY A 103 -12.61 -11.58 1.80
CA GLY A 103 -12.71 -10.13 1.72
C GLY A 103 -12.00 -9.38 2.84
N ASN A 104 -11.41 -10.07 3.81
CA ASN A 104 -10.50 -9.50 4.80
C ASN A 104 -9.05 -9.66 4.34
N VAL A 105 -8.20 -8.69 4.68
CA VAL A 105 -6.79 -8.74 4.30
C VAL A 105 -6.00 -9.53 5.34
N ASP A 106 -5.43 -10.65 4.92
CA ASP A 106 -4.50 -11.47 5.72
C ASP A 106 -3.06 -10.95 5.60
N ILE A 107 -2.13 -11.61 6.31
CA ILE A 107 -0.68 -11.37 6.19
C ILE A 107 0.04 -12.65 5.77
N VAL A 108 0.73 -12.61 4.63
CA VAL A 108 1.70 -13.64 4.24
C VAL A 108 3.06 -13.28 4.83
N THR A 109 3.65 -14.20 5.58
CA THR A 109 4.92 -14.03 6.29
C THR A 109 5.91 -15.13 5.92
N CYS A 110 7.19 -14.86 6.15
CA CYS A 110 8.25 -15.84 6.02
C CYS A 110 9.27 -15.70 7.15
N ALA A 111 9.97 -16.80 7.39
CA ALA A 111 10.95 -16.94 8.45
C ALA A 111 12.26 -17.47 7.86
N TYR A 112 13.35 -16.71 7.99
CA TYR A 112 14.64 -17.08 7.42
C TYR A 112 15.26 -18.30 8.12
N PHE A 113 15.26 -18.33 9.46
CA PHE A 113 15.97 -19.37 10.20
C PHE A 113 15.18 -20.67 10.26
N SER A 114 13.86 -20.59 10.44
CA SER A 114 13.00 -21.78 10.41
C SER A 114 12.65 -22.24 8.98
N GLN A 115 13.08 -21.51 7.94
CA GLN A 115 12.82 -21.82 6.52
C GLN A 115 11.33 -22.04 6.21
N ARG A 116 10.47 -21.18 6.74
CA ARG A 116 9.02 -21.32 6.66
C ARG A 116 8.39 -20.16 5.90
N VAL A 117 7.35 -20.47 5.15
CA VAL A 117 6.36 -19.50 4.64
C VAL A 117 5.03 -19.86 5.29
N ALA A 118 4.27 -18.86 5.68
CA ALA A 118 2.95 -19.02 6.30
C ALA A 118 2.06 -17.83 5.97
N TRP A 119 0.79 -17.93 6.34
CA TRP A 119 -0.09 -16.77 6.38
C TRP A 119 -0.87 -16.71 7.69
N LEU A 120 -1.19 -15.50 8.13
CA LEU A 120 -1.94 -15.18 9.34
C LEU A 120 -3.34 -14.76 8.92
N GLU A 121 -4.33 -15.60 9.23
CA GLU A 121 -5.72 -15.40 8.85
C GLU A 121 -6.39 -14.32 9.70
N HIS A 122 -6.99 -13.36 9.01
CA HIS A 122 -7.79 -12.31 9.61
C HIS A 122 -9.14 -12.89 10.11
N PRO A 123 -9.45 -12.86 11.42
CA PRO A 123 -10.58 -13.61 12.00
C PRO A 123 -11.93 -12.86 11.91
N GLY A 124 -12.09 -11.97 10.94
CA GLY A 124 -13.21 -11.03 10.79
C GLY A 124 -13.19 -9.84 11.77
N ASP A 125 -12.84 -10.05 13.05
CA ASP A 125 -12.49 -8.96 13.99
C ASP A 125 -10.96 -8.85 14.12
N PRO A 126 -10.31 -7.84 13.51
CA PRO A 126 -8.85 -7.72 13.51
C PRO A 126 -8.22 -7.61 14.90
N THR A 127 -9.02 -7.35 15.95
CA THR A 127 -8.53 -7.23 17.33
C THR A 127 -8.40 -8.58 18.05
N GLN A 128 -8.91 -9.66 17.47
CA GLN A 128 -8.71 -11.02 17.99
C GLN A 128 -7.36 -11.60 17.55
N PRO A 129 -6.89 -12.70 18.18
CA PRO A 129 -5.71 -13.42 17.70
C PRO A 129 -5.92 -13.97 16.28
N TRP A 130 -4.88 -13.92 15.46
CA TRP A 130 -4.92 -14.40 14.07
C TRP A 130 -4.37 -15.83 14.00
N THR A 131 -5.01 -16.66 13.18
CA THR A 131 -4.61 -18.08 13.05
C THR A 131 -3.49 -18.19 12.02
N GLU A 132 -2.38 -18.83 12.38
CA GLU A 132 -1.29 -19.10 11.43
C GLU A 132 -1.52 -20.42 10.67
N HIS A 133 -1.29 -20.39 9.37
CA HIS A 133 -1.42 -21.52 8.45
C HIS A 133 -0.12 -21.71 7.65
N THR A 134 0.28 -22.96 7.40
CA THR A 134 1.52 -23.35 6.69
C THR A 134 1.25 -24.30 5.54
#